data_AF-A0A2A4M7K0-F1
#
_entry.id   AF-A0A2A4M7K0-F1
#
_cell.length_a   1.000
_cell.length_b   1.000
_cell.length_c   1.000
_cell.angle_alpha   90.00
_cell.angle_beta   90.00
_cell.angle_gamma   90.00
#
_symmetry.space_group_name_H-M   'P 1'
#
loop_
_entity.id
_entity.type
_entity.pdbx_description
1 polymer ?
#
loop_
_entity_poly.entity_id
_entity_poly.type
_entity_poly.pdbx_seq_one_letter_code
_entity_poly.pdbx_strand_id
1 'polypeptide(L)'
;MAAASVGCISTPQGKQFGVPGIRDTVVSRYERPMDQVINSAREVLSRTGTITGDDVVNNAISAKIDNRSVWVTVSEVEPLVTEVKVRVRSSRGMADLVMAAEIDKQIALGLVVSP
;
A
#
# COMPACT_ATOMS: atom_id res chain seq x y z
N MET A 1 -8.41 -38.64 -13.62
CA MET A 1 -7.49 -37.49 -13.71
C MET A 1 -8.30 -36.24 -13.40
N ALA A 2 -7.84 -35.45 -12.44
CA ALA A 2 -8.64 -34.44 -11.74
C ALA A 2 -9.07 -33.28 -12.65
N ALA A 3 -10.36 -32.96 -12.60
CA ALA A 3 -10.96 -31.75 -13.16
C ALA A 3 -10.54 -30.55 -12.30
N ALA A 4 -9.69 -29.68 -12.83
CA ALA A 4 -9.41 -28.39 -12.20
C ALA A 4 -10.48 -27.40 -12.64
N SER A 5 -11.54 -27.30 -11.84
CA SER A 5 -12.55 -26.23 -11.93
C SER A 5 -11.87 -24.88 -11.74
N VAL A 6 -11.69 -24.15 -12.84
CA VAL A 6 -11.24 -22.75 -12.83
C VAL A 6 -12.36 -21.91 -12.23
N GLY A 7 -12.32 -21.74 -10.91
CA GLY A 7 -13.23 -20.86 -10.19
C GLY A 7 -12.92 -19.41 -10.57
N CYS A 8 -13.76 -18.82 -11.41
CA CYS A 8 -13.82 -17.37 -11.59
C CYS A 8 -14.27 -16.74 -10.26
N ILE A 9 -13.33 -16.16 -9.52
CA ILE A 9 -13.64 -15.35 -8.34
C ILE A 9 -13.65 -13.90 -8.80
N SER A 10 -14.83 -13.28 -8.76
CA SER A 10 -15.03 -11.87 -9.04
C SER A 10 -14.53 -11.04 -7.86
N THR A 11 -13.43 -10.32 -8.02
CA THR A 11 -13.01 -9.25 -7.10
C THR A 11 -13.37 -7.87 -7.66
N PRO A 12 -13.82 -6.89 -6.85
CA PRO A 12 -14.48 -5.66 -7.34
C PRO A 12 -13.57 -4.60 -7.97
N GLN A 13 -12.31 -4.88 -8.28
CA GLN A 13 -11.46 -3.98 -9.05
C GLN A 13 -10.61 -4.76 -10.04
N GLY A 14 -10.94 -4.58 -11.33
CA GLY A 14 -10.12 -4.73 -12.52
C GLY A 14 -8.93 -5.69 -12.51
N LYS A 15 -9.07 -6.78 -13.27
CA LYS A 15 -8.01 -7.56 -13.95
C LYS A 15 -6.56 -7.24 -13.51
N GLN A 16 -6.08 -7.94 -12.48
CA GLN A 16 -4.66 -8.20 -12.30
C GLN A 16 -4.44 -9.69 -12.48
N PHE A 17 -3.63 -10.08 -13.47
CA PHE A 17 -3.13 -11.44 -13.64
C PHE A 17 -2.18 -11.74 -12.47
N GLY A 18 -2.74 -12.02 -11.30
CA GLY A 18 -2.04 -12.41 -10.08
C GLY A 18 -2.48 -13.83 -9.75
N VAL A 19 -1.52 -14.75 -9.64
CA VAL A 19 -1.77 -16.11 -9.17
C VAL A 19 -2.51 -16.02 -7.84
N PRO A 20 -3.69 -16.66 -7.67
CA PRO A 20 -4.43 -16.60 -6.43
C PRO A 20 -3.56 -17.20 -5.32
N GLY A 21 -3.05 -16.34 -4.44
CA GLY A 21 -2.17 -16.74 -3.33
C GLY A 21 -0.93 -15.85 -3.13
N ILE A 22 -0.47 -15.10 -4.14
CA ILE A 22 0.68 -14.19 -3.97
C ILE A 22 0.15 -12.80 -3.63
N ARG A 23 0.20 -12.45 -2.34
CA ARG A 23 -0.05 -11.09 -1.87
C ARG A 23 1.09 -10.20 -2.37
N ASP A 24 0.82 -9.21 -3.22
CA ASP A 24 1.80 -8.21 -3.68
C ASP A 24 1.72 -6.88 -2.89
N THR A 25 0.84 -6.85 -1.89
CA THR A 25 0.47 -5.66 -1.14
C THR A 25 0.38 -6.00 0.34
N VAL A 26 0.92 -5.12 1.18
CA VAL A 26 0.72 -5.13 2.63
C VAL A 26 -0.49 -4.26 2.94
N VAL A 27 -1.45 -4.82 3.67
CA VAL A 27 -2.68 -4.13 4.07
C VAL A 27 -2.72 -4.05 5.58
N SER A 28 -2.82 -2.83 6.09
CA SER A 28 -2.87 -2.54 7.53
C SER A 28 -4.01 -1.57 7.81
N ARG A 29 -4.53 -1.61 9.04
CA ARG A 29 -5.59 -0.71 9.50
C ARG A 29 -5.12 0.05 10.72
N TYR A 30 -5.33 1.35 10.71
CA TYR A 30 -4.97 2.26 11.78
C TYR A 30 -6.23 2.89 12.35
N GLU A 31 -6.36 2.86 13.68
CA GLU A 31 -7.41 3.56 14.41
C GLU A 31 -7.10 5.07 14.49
N ARG A 32 -6.89 5.69 13.32
CA ARG A 32 -6.57 7.10 13.14
C ARG A 32 -7.36 7.68 11.97
N PRO A 33 -7.71 8.98 12.02
CA PRO A 33 -8.38 9.65 10.92
C PRO A 33 -7.48 9.70 9.69
N MET A 34 -8.11 9.69 8.52
CA MET A 34 -7.45 9.56 7.22
C MET A 34 -6.41 10.66 6.96
N ASP A 35 -6.71 11.91 7.30
CA ASP A 35 -5.80 13.04 7.14
C ASP A 35 -4.47 12.82 7.87
N GLN A 36 -4.52 12.28 9.09
CA GLN A 36 -3.32 12.01 9.88
C GLN A 36 -2.48 10.89 9.23
N VAL A 37 -3.14 9.85 8.72
CA VAL A 37 -2.51 8.71 8.04
C VAL A 37 -1.85 9.12 6.73
N ILE A 38 -2.54 9.92 5.91
CA ILE A 38 -1.97 10.45 4.65
C ILE A 38 -0.76 11.34 4.91
N ASN A 39 -0.85 12.23 5.90
CA ASN A 39 0.26 13.14 6.21
C ASN A 39 1.48 12.37 6.71
N SER A 40 1.26 11.39 7.59
CA SER A 40 2.34 10.50 8.06
C SER A 40 2.95 9.69 6.92
N ALA A 41 2.13 9.12 6.04
CA ALA A 41 2.61 8.40 4.86
C ALA A 41 3.44 9.28 3.93
N ARG A 42 3.00 10.52 3.67
CA ARG A 42 3.75 11.49 2.86
C ARG A 42 5.12 11.79 3.47
N GLU A 43 5.17 12.00 4.79
CA GLU A 43 6.41 12.29 5.49
C GLU A 43 7.38 11.09 5.51
N VAL A 44 6.88 9.89 5.73
CA VAL A 44 7.71 8.67 5.68
C VAL A 44 8.29 8.46 4.29
N LEU A 45 7.46 8.61 3.24
CA LEU A 45 7.90 8.45 1.87
C LEU A 45 8.88 9.55 1.44
N SER A 46 8.71 10.79 1.91
CA SER A 46 9.63 11.89 1.61
C SER A 46 10.97 11.76 2.33
N ARG A 47 11.01 11.13 3.52
CA ARG A 47 12.24 10.81 4.25
C ARG A 47 13.01 9.65 3.63
N THR A 48 12.29 8.65 3.12
CA THR A 48 12.89 7.40 2.65
C THR A 48 13.29 7.48 1.17
N GLY A 49 12.64 8.33 0.37
CA GLY A 49 13.02 8.51 -1.03
C GLY A 49 12.36 9.72 -1.68
N THR A 50 12.01 9.60 -2.95
CA THR A 50 11.46 10.72 -3.73
C THR A 50 10.02 10.46 -4.10
N ILE A 51 9.12 11.36 -3.70
CA ILE A 51 7.71 11.31 -4.10
C ILE A 51 7.64 11.58 -5.61
N THR A 52 7.02 10.65 -6.35
CA THR A 52 6.85 10.74 -7.81
C THR A 52 5.47 11.23 -8.22
N GLY A 53 4.50 11.16 -7.32
CA GLY A 53 3.14 11.63 -7.55
C GLY A 53 2.31 11.51 -6.30
N ASP A 54 1.49 12.52 -6.06
CA ASP A 54 0.56 12.61 -4.94
C ASP A 54 -0.84 12.83 -5.52
N ASP A 55 -1.63 11.77 -5.51
CA ASP A 55 -3.00 11.78 -6.01
C ASP A 55 -3.95 11.98 -4.82
N VAL A 56 -4.27 13.24 -4.58
CA VAL A 56 -5.18 13.67 -3.51
C VAL A 56 -6.62 13.19 -3.77
N VAL A 57 -7.00 12.92 -5.02
CA VAL A 57 -8.36 12.47 -5.36
C VAL A 57 -8.54 10.99 -5.01
N ASN A 58 -7.54 10.17 -5.34
CA ASN A 58 -7.55 8.74 -5.05
C ASN A 58 -6.88 8.37 -3.72
N ASN A 59 -6.42 9.37 -2.96
CA ASN A 59 -5.73 9.20 -1.69
C ASN A 59 -4.53 8.23 -1.81
N ALA A 60 -3.79 8.41 -2.89
CA ALA A 60 -2.70 7.53 -3.28
C ALA A 60 -1.40 8.34 -3.45
N ILE A 61 -0.35 7.90 -2.76
CA ILE A 61 0.98 8.50 -2.84
C ILE A 61 1.89 7.50 -3.52
N SER A 62 2.56 7.94 -4.58
CA SER A 62 3.58 7.19 -5.28
C SER A 62 4.95 7.77 -5.00
N ALA A 63 5.92 6.90 -4.73
CA ALA A 63 7.29 7.28 -4.48
C ALA A 63 8.26 6.29 -5.15
N LYS A 64 9.48 6.75 -5.34
CA LYS A 64 10.60 5.92 -5.80
C LYS A 64 11.66 5.88 -4.71
N ILE A 65 12.00 4.68 -4.28
CA ILE A 65 12.99 4.42 -3.23
C ILE A 65 13.92 3.32 -3.76
N ASP A 66 15.22 3.57 -3.82
CA ASP A 66 16.25 2.60 -4.28
C ASP A 66 15.91 1.87 -5.58
N ASN A 67 15.43 2.62 -6.58
CA ASN A 67 14.98 2.10 -7.88
C ASN A 67 13.80 1.11 -7.81
N ARG A 68 13.06 1.11 -6.71
CA ARG A 68 11.77 0.44 -6.53
C ARG A 68 10.67 1.48 -6.55
N SER A 69 9.54 1.12 -7.16
CA SER A 69 8.34 1.93 -7.16
C SER A 69 7.45 1.52 -6.00
N VAL A 70 7.07 2.49 -5.19
CA VAL A 70 6.23 2.32 -4.01
C VAL A 70 4.93 3.06 -4.27
N TRP A 71 3.81 2.41 -3.99
CA TRP A 71 2.48 2.99 -4.03
C TRP A 71 1.82 2.73 -2.69
N VAL A 72 1.37 3.81 -2.06
CA VAL A 72 0.61 3.78 -0.81
C VAL A 72 -0.77 4.31 -1.13
N THR A 73 -1.79 3.49 -0.94
CA THR A 73 -3.19 3.90 -1.08
C THR A 73 -3.84 3.90 0.29
N VAL A 74 -4.53 4.98 0.62
CA VAL A 74 -5.21 5.16 1.89
C VAL A 74 -6.72 5.16 1.62
N SER A 75 -7.47 4.44 2.43
CA SER A 75 -8.92 4.31 2.31
C SER A 75 -9.57 4.41 3.67
N GLU A 76 -10.49 5.34 3.84
CA GLU A 76 -11.32 5.43 5.04
C GLU A 76 -12.29 4.25 5.08
N VAL A 77 -12.19 3.43 6.13
CA VAL A 77 -13.13 2.32 6.37
C VAL A 77 -14.22 2.78 7.32
N GLU A 78 -13.82 3.50 8.36
CA GLU A 78 -14.69 4.16 9.33
C GLU A 78 -14.10 5.54 9.67
N PRO A 79 -14.87 6.49 10.23
CA PRO A 79 -14.39 7.85 10.52
C PRO A 79 -13.11 7.94 11.37
N LEU A 80 -12.83 6.90 12.15
CA LEU A 80 -11.65 6.78 13.00
C LEU A 80 -10.78 5.57 12.64
N VAL A 81 -11.10 4.84 11.57
CA VAL A 81 -10.35 3.66 11.14
C VAL A 81 -10.03 3.76 9.65
N THR A 82 -8.75 3.85 9.36
CA THR A 82 -8.22 4.00 8.01
C THR A 82 -7.44 2.76 7.61
N GLU A 83 -7.72 2.23 6.43
CA GLU A 83 -6.97 1.14 5.80
C GLU A 83 -5.88 1.72 4.90
N VAL A 84 -4.66 1.20 5.05
CA VAL A 84 -3.50 1.56 4.22
C VAL A 84 -3.06 0.33 3.45
N LYS A 85 -2.83 0.52 2.15
CA LYS A 85 -2.34 -0.50 1.23
C LYS A 85 -1.00 -0.05 0.69
N VAL A 86 0.06 -0.74 1.08
CA VAL A 86 1.41 -0.50 0.60
C VAL A 86 1.79 -1.56 -0.42
N ARG A 87 2.07 -1.13 -1.64
CA ARG A 87 2.54 -1.98 -2.73
C ARG A 87 3.92 -1.52 -3.15
N VAL A 88 4.87 -2.44 -3.25
CA VAL A 88 6.23 -2.16 -3.73
C VAL A 88 6.56 -3.09 -4.87
N ARG A 89 7.07 -2.53 -5.97
CA ARG A 89 7.64 -3.29 -7.08
C ARG A 89 9.07 -2.86 -7.34
N SER A 90 9.94 -3.86 -7.46
CA SER A 90 11.28 -3.67 -7.98
C SER A 90 11.27 -3.28 -9.46
N SER A 91 12.37 -2.73 -9.95
CA SER A 91 12.57 -2.43 -11.37
C SER A 91 12.43 -3.64 -12.29
N ARG A 92 12.56 -4.88 -11.77
CA ARG A 92 12.35 -6.14 -12.49
C ARG A 92 10.91 -6.65 -12.42
N GLY A 93 9.99 -5.89 -11.83
CA GLY A 93 8.57 -6.26 -11.71
C GLY A 93 8.24 -7.23 -10.57
N MET A 94 9.22 -7.65 -9.78
CA MET A 94 9.00 -8.49 -8.61
C MET A 94 8.44 -7.67 -7.45
N ALA A 95 7.44 -8.22 -6.75
CA ALA A 95 6.90 -7.62 -5.53
C ALA A 95 7.92 -7.69 -4.39
N ASP A 96 8.04 -6.62 -3.61
CA ASP A 96 8.93 -6.54 -2.45
C ASP A 96 8.11 -6.33 -1.18
N LEU A 97 7.64 -7.43 -0.59
CA LEU A 97 6.82 -7.40 0.62
C LEU A 97 7.60 -6.96 1.86
N VAL A 98 8.91 -7.18 1.88
CA VAL A 98 9.76 -6.80 3.02
C VAL A 98 9.79 -5.28 3.12
N MET A 99 10.07 -4.62 2.00
CA MET A 99 10.05 -3.16 1.95
C MET A 99 8.65 -2.59 2.18
N ALA A 100 7.61 -3.23 1.62
CA ALA A 100 6.24 -2.80 1.87
C ALA A 100 5.88 -2.84 3.37
N ALA A 101 6.27 -3.91 4.07
CA ALA A 101 6.05 -4.06 5.50
C ALA A 101 6.91 -3.11 6.34
N GLU A 102 8.10 -2.75 5.86
CA GLU A 102 8.95 -1.76 6.51
C GLU A 102 8.33 -0.36 6.43
N ILE A 103 7.89 0.06 5.25
CA ILE A 103 7.20 1.34 5.06
C ILE A 103 5.93 1.40 5.91
N ASP A 104 5.15 0.32 5.93
CA ASP A 104 3.95 0.24 6.78
C ASP A 104 4.28 0.45 8.26
N LYS A 105 5.32 -0.19 8.78
CA LYS A 105 5.78 0.03 10.17
C LYS A 105 6.27 1.46 10.40
N GLN A 106 6.98 2.05 9.45
CA GLN A 106 7.44 3.44 9.57
C GLN A 106 6.26 4.43 9.61
N ILE A 107 5.20 4.17 8.84
CA ILE A 107 3.94 4.92 8.91
C ILE A 107 3.30 4.76 10.28
N ALA A 108 3.20 3.52 10.78
CA ALA A 108 2.69 3.25 12.13
C ALA A 108 3.48 4.01 13.21
N LEU A 109 4.82 4.05 13.11
CA LEU A 109 5.68 4.81 14.02
C LEU A 109 5.45 6.32 13.90
N GLY A 110 5.29 6.85 12.68
CA GLY A 110 4.97 8.26 12.45
C GLY A 110 3.64 8.67 13.08
N LEU A 111 2.66 7.77 13.10
CA LEU A 111 1.37 7.99 13.75
C LEU A 111 1.41 7.98 15.28
N VAL A 112 2.42 7.34 15.89
CA VAL A 112 2.62 7.36 17.34
C VAL A 112 3.37 8.62 17.78
N VAL A 113 4.30 9.10 16.95
CA VAL A 113 5.17 10.24 17.27
C VAL A 113 4.48 11.59 17.01
N SER A 114 3.48 11.64 16.13
CA SER A 114 2.67 12.83 15.86
C SER A 114 1.40 12.82 16.74
N PRO A 115 1.36 13.57 17.87
CA PRO A 115 0.23 13.62 18.79
C PRO A 115 -1.04 14.24 18.19
#